data_AF-A0A0S6XDU9-F1
#
_entry.id   AF-A0A0S6XDU9-F1
#
_cell.length_a   1.000
_cell.length_b   1.000
_cell.length_c   1.000
_cell.angle_alpha   90.00
_cell.angle_beta   90.00
_cell.angle_gamma   90.00
#
_symmetry.space_group_name_H-M   'P 1'
#
loop_
_entity.id
_entity.type
_entity.pdbx_description
1 polymer ?
#
loop_
_entity_poly.entity_id
_entity_poly.type
_entity_poly.pdbx_seq_one_letter_code
_entity_poly.pdbx_strand_id
1 'polypeptide(L)'
;MAQDGTIPDPESVPDTGDPLDKTVVTGDGNALDDHTNKRKVAKPSTVISQSTLRKPEWAYVYLRFVSPAALVTSTDEKHESDSIDDITVYMHIQSALKGFLGMHGTAMSVDLLKVDGRSLWVRVPREDVNAFVAAVGGWVGSGGEAMRVMNWGCWGPSESANGMDVFDD
;
A
#
# COMPACT_ATOMS: atom_id res chain seq x y z
N MET A 1 -44.53 5.95 -43.88
CA MET A 1 -44.14 7.24 -44.46
C MET A 1 -42.62 7.30 -44.42
N ALA A 2 -42.02 7.35 -45.61
CA ALA A 2 -40.59 7.33 -45.85
C ALA A 2 -39.95 8.73 -45.70
N GLN A 3 -38.63 8.75 -45.45
CA GLN A 3 -37.57 9.63 -46.00
C GLN A 3 -36.36 9.51 -45.03
N ASP A 4 -35.26 8.83 -45.34
CA ASP A 4 -34.25 8.95 -46.41
C ASP A 4 -33.27 10.13 -46.23
N GLY A 5 -31.96 9.87 -46.41
CA GLY A 5 -30.88 10.86 -46.39
C GLY A 5 -29.63 10.43 -45.57
N THR A 6 -28.83 9.47 -46.05
CA THR A 6 -27.57 9.68 -46.80
C THR A 6 -26.32 9.86 -45.92
N ILE A 7 -25.49 8.80 -45.90
CA ILE A 7 -24.05 8.78 -45.53
C ILE A 7 -23.24 9.23 -46.77
N PRO A 8 -22.05 9.82 -46.57
CA PRO A 8 -20.92 9.31 -47.35
C PRO A 8 -19.69 8.92 -46.51
N ASP A 9 -19.09 7.83 -46.99
CA ASP A 9 -17.89 7.11 -46.56
C ASP A 9 -16.55 7.89 -46.78
N PRO A 10 -15.42 7.35 -46.26
CA PRO A 10 -14.12 8.02 -46.21
C PRO A 10 -13.24 7.81 -47.46
N GLU A 11 -12.67 8.90 -47.95
CA GLU A 11 -11.59 9.00 -48.95
C GLU A 11 -10.65 10.11 -48.46
N SER A 12 -9.34 10.18 -48.67
CA SER A 12 -8.32 9.33 -49.27
C SER A 12 -6.97 10.03 -48.97
N VAL A 13 -5.89 9.25 -48.89
CA VAL A 13 -4.52 9.67 -48.54
C VAL A 13 -3.90 10.57 -49.63
N PRO A 14 -2.88 11.39 -49.32
CA PRO A 14 -1.62 11.11 -50.02
C PRO A 14 -0.36 11.13 -49.13
N ASP A 15 0.47 10.12 -49.41
CA ASP A 15 1.89 9.97 -49.09
C ASP A 15 2.72 11.10 -49.74
N THR A 16 3.62 11.74 -48.99
CA THR A 16 4.74 12.53 -49.55
C THR A 16 5.84 12.71 -48.49
N GLY A 17 6.86 11.84 -48.57
CA GLY A 17 8.29 12.15 -48.55
C GLY A 17 8.92 12.95 -47.39
N ASP A 18 9.75 12.26 -46.60
CA ASP A 18 11.06 12.78 -46.14
C ASP A 18 11.90 13.24 -47.36
N PRO A 19 12.80 14.27 -47.30
CA PRO A 19 13.96 14.23 -46.40
C PRO A 19 14.65 15.57 -46.00
N LEU A 20 15.58 15.46 -45.04
CA LEU A 20 16.86 16.19 -44.89
C LEU A 20 16.94 17.70 -44.53
N ASP A 21 17.65 17.91 -43.41
CA ASP A 21 18.82 18.80 -43.24
C ASP A 21 18.64 20.33 -43.24
N LYS A 22 18.84 20.93 -42.05
CA LYS A 22 19.41 22.28 -41.91
C LYS A 22 20.44 22.27 -40.78
N THR A 23 21.65 21.86 -41.15
CA THR A 23 22.90 22.32 -40.57
C THR A 23 22.98 23.87 -40.55
N VAL A 24 23.29 24.45 -39.39
CA VAL A 24 23.96 25.76 -39.29
C VAL A 24 25.25 25.56 -38.49
N VAL A 25 26.33 25.81 -39.21
CA VAL A 25 27.74 25.83 -38.79
C VAL A 25 28.03 27.17 -38.11
N THR A 26 28.88 27.19 -37.08
CA THR A 26 30.20 27.87 -37.06
C THR A 26 30.62 28.18 -35.61
N GLY A 27 31.81 27.71 -35.24
CA GLY A 27 32.47 28.01 -33.98
C GLY A 27 33.76 27.20 -33.86
N ASP A 28 34.77 27.60 -34.63
CA ASP A 28 36.10 27.00 -34.73
C ASP A 28 36.95 27.06 -33.45
N GLY A 29 37.69 25.96 -33.20
CA GLY A 29 39.07 25.95 -32.71
C GLY A 29 39.32 25.93 -31.20
N ASN A 30 39.85 24.81 -30.66
CA ASN A 30 41.29 24.57 -30.54
C ASN A 30 41.63 23.29 -29.73
N ALA A 31 42.69 22.62 -30.18
CA ALA A 31 43.59 21.62 -29.58
C ALA A 31 43.27 20.89 -28.25
N LEU A 32 43.29 19.55 -28.36
CA LEU A 32 44.07 18.57 -27.60
C LEU A 32 44.26 18.76 -26.08
N ASP A 33 43.55 17.97 -25.28
CA ASP A 33 44.04 17.45 -23.99
C ASP A 33 43.47 16.03 -23.75
N ASP A 34 44.31 15.01 -23.93
CA ASP A 34 44.05 13.62 -23.57
C ASP A 34 44.06 13.46 -22.04
N HIS A 35 42.87 13.44 -21.44
CA HIS A 35 42.68 12.85 -20.13
C HIS A 35 41.61 11.76 -20.24
N THR A 36 42.09 10.55 -20.55
CA THR A 36 41.33 9.31 -20.50
C THR A 36 40.86 9.03 -19.06
N ASN A 37 39.76 9.68 -18.67
CA ASN A 37 38.96 9.31 -17.52
C ASN A 37 38.33 7.94 -17.80
N LYS A 38 39.06 6.88 -17.40
CA LYS A 38 38.56 5.50 -17.39
C LYS A 38 37.39 5.43 -16.42
N ARG A 39 36.18 5.64 -16.94
CA ARG A 39 34.91 5.41 -16.22
C ARG A 39 34.96 3.97 -15.70
N LYS A 40 35.14 3.80 -14.39
CA LYS A 40 34.97 2.51 -13.72
C LYS A 40 33.52 2.11 -13.94
N VAL A 41 33.29 1.20 -14.89
CA VAL A 41 31.98 0.59 -15.12
C VAL A 41 31.63 -0.15 -13.82
N ALA A 42 30.66 0.38 -13.08
CA ALA A 42 30.10 -0.29 -11.93
C ALA A 42 29.54 -1.63 -12.42
N LYS A 43 30.03 -2.73 -11.84
CA LYS A 43 29.53 -4.07 -12.15
C LYS A 43 28.05 -4.11 -11.76
N PRO A 44 27.12 -4.49 -12.66
CA PRO A 44 25.72 -4.61 -12.27
C PRO A 44 25.62 -5.69 -11.19
N SER A 45 24.96 -5.36 -10.08
CA SER A 45 24.68 -6.34 -9.02
C SER A 45 23.90 -7.49 -9.66
N THR A 46 24.47 -8.68 -9.63
CA THR A 46 23.80 -9.85 -10.18
C THR A 46 22.74 -10.26 -9.18
N VAL A 47 21.47 -9.98 -9.47
CA VAL A 47 20.34 -10.46 -8.68
C VAL A 47 20.34 -11.97 -8.73
N ILE A 48 20.75 -12.61 -7.62
CA ILE A 48 21.02 -14.06 -7.56
C ILE A 48 19.73 -14.88 -7.69
N SER A 49 18.58 -14.35 -7.28
CA SER A 49 17.26 -14.91 -7.54
C SER A 49 16.18 -13.87 -7.22
N GLN A 50 15.23 -13.69 -8.13
CA GLN A 50 14.03 -12.87 -7.94
C GLN A 50 12.82 -13.79 -7.91
N SER A 51 12.11 -13.82 -6.79
CA SER A 51 10.85 -14.56 -6.64
C SER A 51 9.70 -13.57 -6.52
N THR A 52 8.68 -13.74 -7.37
CA THR A 52 7.43 -12.97 -7.28
C THR A 52 6.35 -13.90 -6.75
N LEU A 53 5.94 -13.71 -5.50
CA LEU A 53 4.74 -14.36 -4.98
C LEU A 53 3.52 -13.59 -5.47
N ARG A 54 2.84 -14.13 -6.49
CA ARG A 54 1.73 -13.42 -7.17
C ARG A 54 0.43 -13.40 -6.37
N LYS A 55 0.24 -14.36 -5.47
CA LYS A 55 -1.01 -14.54 -4.71
C LYS A 55 -0.72 -14.90 -3.25
N PRO A 56 -0.39 -13.92 -2.40
CA PRO A 56 -0.28 -14.15 -0.96
C PRO A 56 -1.63 -14.59 -0.40
N GLU A 57 -1.62 -15.63 0.44
CA GLU A 57 -2.81 -16.18 1.09
C GLU A 57 -3.28 -15.30 2.25
N TRP A 58 -2.35 -14.60 2.88
CA TRP A 58 -2.59 -13.77 4.06
C TRP A 58 -2.43 -12.29 3.74
N ALA A 59 -3.23 -11.49 4.43
CA ALA A 59 -3.07 -10.05 4.54
C ALA A 59 -2.79 -9.70 5.99
N TYR A 60 -2.03 -8.63 6.17
CA TYR A 60 -1.63 -8.14 7.46
C TYR A 60 -2.20 -6.75 7.67
N VAL A 61 -2.70 -6.52 8.88
CA VAL A 61 -3.40 -5.29 9.25
C VAL A 61 -2.74 -4.72 10.49
N TYR A 62 -2.41 -3.43 10.41
CA TYR A 62 -1.96 -2.64 11.54
C TYR A 62 -3.10 -1.79 12.06
N LEU A 63 -3.41 -1.98 13.33
CA LEU A 63 -4.49 -1.30 14.03
C LEU A 63 -3.93 -0.53 15.21
N ARG A 64 -4.65 0.51 15.61
CA ARG A 64 -4.43 1.23 16.86
C ARG A 64 -5.71 1.25 17.67
N PHE A 65 -5.62 0.80 18.91
CA PHE A 65 -6.68 0.89 19.89
C PHE A 65 -6.81 2.33 20.40
N VAL A 66 -8.04 2.81 20.49
CA VAL A 66 -8.39 4.16 20.93
C VAL A 66 -9.37 4.03 22.09
N SER A 67 -8.98 4.51 23.26
CA SER A 67 -9.86 4.63 24.42
C SER A 67 -10.05 6.11 24.75
N PRO A 68 -11.26 6.55 25.14
CA PRO A 68 -11.48 7.95 25.55
C PRO A 68 -10.63 8.33 26.77
N ALA A 69 -10.28 7.38 27.63
CA ALA A 69 -9.35 7.60 28.73
C ALA A 69 -7.91 7.93 28.26
N ALA A 70 -7.50 7.40 27.11
CA ALA A 70 -6.19 7.67 26.52
C ALA A 70 -6.11 9.06 25.85
N LEU A 71 -7.26 9.67 25.51
CA LEU A 71 -7.29 11.02 24.93
C LEU A 71 -7.05 12.11 25.98
N VAL A 72 -7.47 11.87 27.23
CA VAL A 72 -7.39 12.86 28.32
C VAL A 72 -6.03 12.89 29.02
N THR A 73 -5.18 11.88 28.85
CA THR A 73 -3.88 11.73 29.53
C THR A 73 -2.69 12.14 28.65
N SER A 74 -2.88 13.03 27.67
CA SER A 74 -1.86 13.50 26.71
C SER A 74 -0.67 14.29 27.31
N THR A 75 -0.38 14.13 28.61
CA THR A 75 0.78 14.68 29.32
C THR A 75 1.67 13.54 29.78
N ASP A 76 2.62 13.18 28.91
CA ASP A 76 4.03 12.83 29.18
C ASP A 76 4.38 11.99 30.43
N GLU A 77 3.59 10.97 30.76
CA GLU A 77 3.97 9.98 31.77
C GLU A 77 3.76 8.58 31.18
N LYS A 78 4.88 7.89 30.93
CA LYS A 78 5.00 6.55 30.36
C LYS A 78 4.46 5.51 31.35
N HIS A 79 3.15 5.48 31.56
CA HIS A 79 2.51 4.55 32.46
C HIS A 79 2.27 3.21 31.74
N GLU A 80 2.88 2.13 32.25
CA GLU A 80 2.62 0.73 31.85
C GLU A 80 1.13 0.35 31.91
N SER A 81 0.30 1.15 32.56
CA SER A 81 -1.12 0.87 32.82
C SER A 81 -2.07 1.10 31.63
N ASP A 82 -1.57 1.40 30.44
CA ASP A 82 -2.41 1.56 29.24
C ASP A 82 -1.99 0.62 28.10
N SER A 83 -1.34 -0.49 28.45
CA SER A 83 -1.19 -1.65 27.56
C SER A 83 -2.48 -2.46 27.56
N ILE A 84 -3.02 -2.74 26.38
CA ILE A 84 -4.16 -3.65 26.25
C ILE A 84 -3.69 -5.11 26.25
N ASP A 85 -4.47 -5.98 26.88
CA ASP A 85 -4.19 -7.42 26.91
C ASP A 85 -4.60 -8.11 25.59
N ASP A 86 -3.81 -9.08 25.16
CA ASP A 86 -3.97 -9.82 23.90
C ASP A 86 -5.34 -10.50 23.78
N ILE A 87 -5.82 -11.10 24.87
CA ILE A 87 -7.11 -11.79 24.90
C ILE A 87 -8.25 -10.78 24.76
N THR A 88 -8.13 -9.64 25.44
CA THR A 88 -9.11 -8.56 25.36
C THR A 88 -9.22 -8.00 23.94
N VAL A 89 -8.08 -7.76 23.29
CA VAL A 89 -8.03 -7.36 21.87
C VAL A 89 -8.76 -8.37 21.00
N TYR A 90 -8.44 -9.66 21.15
CA TYR A 90 -9.07 -10.70 20.36
C TYR A 90 -10.59 -10.73 20.57
N MET A 91 -11.07 -10.59 21.80
CA MET A 91 -12.51 -10.49 22.10
C MET A 91 -13.18 -9.29 21.42
N HIS A 92 -12.52 -8.13 21.39
CA HIS A 92 -13.03 -6.95 20.69
C HIS A 92 -13.08 -7.16 19.18
N ILE A 93 -12.04 -7.73 18.58
CA ILE A 93 -12.01 -8.08 17.16
C ILE A 93 -13.13 -9.07 16.83
N GLN A 94 -13.31 -10.12 17.63
CA GLN A 94 -14.38 -11.11 17.43
C GLN A 94 -15.78 -10.48 17.60
N SER A 95 -15.95 -9.56 18.55
CA SER A 95 -17.18 -8.78 18.72
C SER A 95 -17.48 -7.92 17.48
N ALA A 96 -16.46 -7.23 16.94
CA ALA A 96 -16.55 -6.44 15.73
C ALA A 96 -16.98 -7.28 14.52
N LEU A 97 -16.30 -8.40 14.31
CA LEU A 97 -16.58 -9.32 13.20
C LEU A 97 -17.97 -9.92 13.31
N LYS A 98 -18.39 -10.34 14.52
CA LYS A 98 -19.74 -10.84 14.76
C LYS A 98 -20.80 -9.76 14.54
N GLY A 99 -20.54 -8.52 14.94
CA GLY A 99 -21.48 -7.40 14.74
C GLY A 99 -21.66 -7.03 13.27
N PHE A 100 -20.59 -7.07 12.49
CA PHE A 100 -20.62 -6.68 11.08
C PHE A 100 -21.06 -7.80 10.13
N LEU A 101 -20.61 -9.04 10.37
CA LEU A 101 -20.78 -10.19 9.46
C LEU A 101 -21.60 -11.34 10.06
N GLY A 102 -21.98 -11.24 11.34
CA GLY A 102 -22.69 -12.32 12.03
C GLY A 102 -21.85 -13.59 12.17
N MET A 103 -22.44 -14.74 11.84
CA MET A 103 -21.79 -16.06 11.94
C MET A 103 -20.55 -16.17 11.04
N HIS A 104 -20.55 -15.51 9.88
CA HIS A 104 -19.39 -15.53 8.97
C HIS A 104 -18.17 -14.86 9.60
N GLY A 105 -18.35 -13.74 10.30
CA GLY A 105 -17.26 -13.05 10.96
C GLY A 105 -16.58 -13.90 12.04
N THR A 106 -17.35 -14.73 12.75
CA THR A 106 -16.81 -15.64 13.77
C THR A 106 -16.09 -16.87 13.19
N ALA A 107 -16.30 -17.17 11.91
CA ALA A 107 -15.64 -18.27 11.20
C ALA A 107 -14.34 -17.83 10.50
N MET A 108 -14.04 -16.53 10.50
CA MET A 108 -12.80 -16.01 9.90
C MET A 108 -11.58 -16.42 10.74
N SER A 109 -10.57 -16.96 10.07
CA SER A 109 -9.28 -17.29 10.68
C SER A 109 -8.48 -16.03 10.95
N VAL A 110 -8.57 -15.48 12.15
CA VAL A 110 -7.86 -14.26 12.53
C VAL A 110 -6.80 -14.61 13.57
N ASP A 111 -5.56 -14.17 13.33
CA ASP A 111 -4.49 -14.37 14.31
C ASP A 111 -3.80 -13.07 14.68
N LEU A 112 -3.52 -12.94 15.98
CA LEU A 112 -2.82 -11.81 16.56
C LEU A 112 -1.32 -12.09 16.53
N LEU A 113 -0.55 -11.20 15.90
CA LEU A 113 0.89 -11.36 15.71
C LEU A 113 1.69 -10.67 16.80
N LYS A 114 1.29 -9.44 17.13
CA LYS A 114 1.95 -8.59 18.12
C LYS A 114 0.96 -7.60 18.69
N VAL A 115 1.07 -7.36 20.00
CA VAL A 115 0.44 -6.25 20.71
C VAL A 115 1.55 -5.45 21.38
N ASP A 116 1.50 -4.13 21.20
CA ASP A 116 2.50 -3.21 21.76
C ASP A 116 1.79 -1.96 22.29
N GLY A 117 1.48 -1.97 23.58
CA GLY A 117 0.69 -0.92 24.20
C GLY A 117 -0.72 -0.87 23.61
N ARG A 118 -0.93 0.03 22.62
CA ARG A 118 -2.21 0.21 21.90
C ARG A 118 -2.10 -0.14 20.41
N SER A 119 -0.93 -0.56 19.97
CA SER A 119 -0.64 -0.89 18.58
C SER A 119 -0.74 -2.40 18.37
N LEU A 120 -1.43 -2.82 17.30
CA LEU A 120 -1.84 -4.20 17.09
C LEU A 120 -1.50 -4.63 15.67
N TRP A 121 -0.95 -5.83 15.54
CA TRP A 121 -0.64 -6.46 14.25
C TRP A 121 -1.44 -7.75 14.14
N VAL A 122 -2.25 -7.85 13.09
CA VAL A 122 -3.17 -8.97 12.88
C VAL A 122 -2.93 -9.55 11.49
N ARG A 123 -3.01 -10.88 11.36
CA ARG A 123 -3.13 -11.55 10.05
C ARG A 123 -4.55 -12.05 9.83
N VAL A 124 -4.99 -11.95 8.58
CA VAL A 124 -6.33 -12.35 8.11
C VAL A 124 -6.20 -12.94 6.71
N PRO A 125 -7.02 -13.91 6.30
CA PRO A 125 -7.11 -14.36 4.91
C PRO A 125 -7.28 -13.17 3.97
N ARG A 126 -6.56 -13.21 2.86
CA ARG A 126 -6.56 -12.10 1.89
C ARG A 126 -7.96 -11.82 1.34
N GLU A 127 -8.78 -12.85 1.13
CA GLU A 127 -10.17 -12.68 0.68
C GLU A 127 -11.04 -11.89 1.67
N ASP A 128 -10.74 -12.00 2.97
CA ASP A 128 -11.56 -11.46 4.05
C ASP A 128 -11.07 -10.10 4.56
N VAL A 129 -9.89 -9.64 4.11
CA VAL A 129 -9.26 -8.41 4.63
C VAL A 129 -10.16 -7.18 4.52
N ASN A 130 -10.90 -7.03 3.42
CA ASN A 130 -11.79 -5.89 3.23
C ASN A 130 -12.95 -5.91 4.22
N ALA A 131 -13.54 -7.09 4.44
CA ALA A 131 -14.62 -7.28 5.39
C ALA A 131 -14.13 -7.09 6.83
N PHE A 132 -12.92 -7.56 7.12
CA PHE A 132 -12.25 -7.34 8.40
C PHE A 132 -12.00 -5.86 8.68
N VAL A 133 -11.40 -5.14 7.73
CA VAL A 133 -11.12 -3.69 7.84
C VAL A 133 -12.42 -2.90 8.07
N ALA A 134 -13.49 -3.24 7.34
CA ALA A 134 -14.79 -2.61 7.52
C ALA A 134 -15.40 -2.92 8.91
N ALA A 135 -15.34 -4.18 9.36
CA ALA A 135 -15.86 -4.60 10.66
C ALA A 135 -15.14 -3.89 11.81
N VAL A 136 -13.80 -3.93 11.80
CA VAL A 136 -12.97 -3.38 12.86
C VAL A 136 -13.01 -1.85 12.86
N GLY A 137 -12.96 -1.23 11.69
CA GLY A 137 -13.00 0.24 11.57
C GLY A 137 -14.36 0.85 11.95
N GLY A 138 -15.44 0.08 11.86
CA GLY A 138 -16.78 0.51 12.27
C GLY A 138 -17.16 0.14 13.70
N TRP A 139 -16.32 -0.61 14.42
CA TRP A 139 -16.66 -1.11 15.75
C TRP A 139 -16.40 -0.07 16.84
N VAL A 140 -17.37 0.04 17.76
CA VAL A 140 -17.29 0.88 18.96
C VAL A 140 -17.73 0.04 20.16
N GLY A 141 -16.86 -0.04 21.17
CA GLY A 141 -17.10 -0.72 22.43
C GLY A 141 -17.99 0.09 23.38
N SER A 142 -18.54 -0.60 24.38
CA SER A 142 -19.46 -0.02 25.38
C SER A 142 -18.87 1.17 26.16
N GLY A 143 -17.55 1.23 26.28
CA GLY A 143 -16.83 2.33 26.96
C GLY A 143 -16.42 3.48 26.02
N GLY A 144 -16.91 3.51 24.79
CA GLY A 144 -16.44 4.46 23.75
C GLY A 144 -15.09 4.09 23.16
N GLU A 145 -14.62 2.88 23.44
CA GLU A 145 -13.41 2.29 22.86
C GLU A 145 -13.62 2.04 21.37
N ALA A 146 -12.60 2.25 20.56
CA ALA A 146 -12.67 2.01 19.13
C ALA A 146 -11.33 1.48 18.62
N MET A 147 -11.37 0.79 17.49
CA MET A 147 -10.16 0.35 16.80
C MET A 147 -10.02 1.12 15.50
N ARG A 148 -8.87 1.79 15.33
CA ARG A 148 -8.55 2.51 14.10
C ARG A 148 -7.65 1.65 13.23
N VAL A 149 -8.06 1.46 11.97
CA VAL A 149 -7.20 0.84 10.96
C VAL A 149 -6.18 1.88 10.51
N MET A 150 -4.89 1.57 10.68
CA MET A 150 -3.80 2.48 10.36
C MET A 150 -3.23 2.16 8.97
N ASN A 151 -2.94 0.89 8.70
CA ASN A 151 -2.45 0.42 7.41
C ASN A 151 -2.77 -1.08 7.22
N TRP A 152 -2.79 -1.57 6.00
CA TRP A 152 -2.92 -2.99 5.70
C TRP A 152 -2.29 -3.34 4.34
N GLY A 153 -1.84 -4.58 4.20
CA GLY A 153 -1.20 -5.03 2.97
C GLY A 153 -0.90 -6.53 2.99
N CYS A 154 -0.69 -7.09 1.81
CA CYS A 154 -0.40 -8.51 1.66
C CYS A 154 1.05 -8.90 1.99
N TRP A 155 1.92 -7.91 2.26
CA TRP A 155 3.33 -8.09 2.57
C TRP A 155 3.70 -7.70 4.01
N GLY A 156 2.70 -7.40 4.84
CA GLY A 156 2.92 -6.82 6.17
C GLY A 156 2.55 -5.33 6.18
N PRO A 157 2.15 -4.78 7.33
CA PRO A 157 2.06 -3.36 7.51
C PRO A 157 3.44 -2.87 7.94
N SER A 158 4.20 -2.27 7.03
CA SER A 158 5.41 -1.56 7.41
C SER A 158 5.03 -0.40 8.35
N GLU A 159 5.80 -0.24 9.41
CA GLU A 159 5.71 0.90 10.33
C GLU A 159 6.15 2.19 9.61
N SER A 160 6.98 2.08 8.56
CA SER A 160 7.21 3.12 7.56
C SER A 160 6.11 3.08 6.49
N ALA A 161 5.57 4.25 6.21
CA ALA A 161 4.32 4.40 5.52
C ALA A 161 4.32 3.89 4.05
N ASN A 162 3.12 3.79 3.49
CA ASN A 162 2.78 3.82 2.06
C ASN A 162 3.29 2.71 1.12
N GLY A 163 4.04 1.70 1.57
CA GLY A 163 4.42 0.55 0.71
C GLY A 163 5.21 0.95 -0.55
N MET A 164 5.71 2.18 -0.59
CA MET A 164 6.54 2.73 -1.66
C MET A 164 8.02 2.79 -1.29
N ASP A 165 8.41 2.70 -0.02
CA ASP A 165 9.84 2.85 0.37
C ASP A 165 10.67 1.56 0.23
N VAL A 166 10.05 0.41 -0.07
CA VAL A 166 10.76 -0.88 -0.10
C VAL A 166 11.73 -0.98 -1.30
N PHE A 167 11.69 -0.03 -2.24
CA PHE A 167 12.47 -0.04 -3.47
C PHE A 167 13.27 1.23 -3.77
N ASP A 168 13.31 2.22 -2.89
CA ASP A 168 14.15 3.42 -3.09
C ASP A 168 15.45 3.28 -2.28
N ASP A 169 16.54 2.96 -3.01
CA ASP A 169 17.96 3.06 -2.61
C ASP A 169 18.57 4.37 -3.15
#